data_AF-A0A3B0ZFE6-F1
#
_entry.id   AF-A0A3B0ZFE6-F1
#
_cell.length_a   1.000
_cell.length_b   1.000
_cell.length_c   1.000
_cell.angle_alpha   90.00
_cell.angle_beta   90.00
_cell.angle_gamma   90.00
#
_symmetry.space_group_name_H-M   'P 1'
#
loop_
_entity.id
_entity.type
_entity.pdbx_description
1 polymer ?
#
loop_
_entity_poly.entity_id
_entity_poly.type
_entity_poly.pdbx_seq_one_letter_code
_entity_poly.pdbx_strand_id
1 'polypeptide(L)' 'GEMEVWALEAYGAAYTLQEMLTVKSDDVNGRTKMYKNIVDGNHYMEAGMPESFNVLVKEIRSLGISLELEQD' A
#
# COMPACT_ATOMS: atom_id res chain seq x y z
N GLY A 1 -1.49 -5.16 -12.73
CA GLY A 1 -1.60 -3.97 -13.58
C GLY A 1 -2.98 -3.36 -13.43
N GLU A 2 -3.29 -2.32 -14.20
CA GLU A 2 -4.58 -1.59 -14.07
C GLU A 2 -5.79 -2.49 -14.33
N MET A 3 -5.71 -3.38 -15.33
CA MET A 3 -6.81 -4.29 -15.66
C MET A 3 -7.07 -5.31 -14.53
N GLU A 4 -6.04 -5.80 -13.85
CA GLU A 4 -6.19 -6.72 -12.70
C GLU A 4 -6.72 -6.00 -11.46
N VAL A 5 -6.38 -4.72 -11.27
CA VAL A 5 -6.95 -3.88 -10.22
C VAL A 5 -8.46 -3.74 -10.43
N TRP A 6 -8.90 -3.39 -11.63
CA TRP A 6 -10.34 -3.29 -11.94
C TRP A 6 -11.09 -4.60 -11.70
N ALA A 7 -10.46 -5.73 -12.01
CA ALA A 7 -11.07 -7.03 -11.71
C ALA A 7 -11.30 -7.20 -10.21
N LEU A 8 -10.30 -6.93 -9.36
CA LEU A 8 -10.42 -7.04 -7.91
C LEU A 8 -11.43 -6.05 -7.32
N GLU A 9 -11.50 -4.84 -7.86
CA GLU A 9 -12.50 -3.83 -7.50
C GLU A 9 -13.92 -4.29 -7.82
N ALA A 10 -14.14 -4.86 -9.02
CA ALA A 10 -15.45 -5.37 -9.43
C ALA A 10 -15.93 -6.54 -8.56
N TYR A 11 -15.02 -7.38 -8.07
CA TYR A 11 -15.33 -8.44 -7.11
C TYR A 11 -15.54 -7.95 -5.68
N GLY A 12 -15.28 -6.67 -5.38
CA GLY A 12 -15.34 -6.14 -4.01
C GLY A 12 -14.24 -6.70 -3.11
N ALA A 13 -13.13 -7.18 -3.68
CA ALA A 13 -12.03 -7.81 -2.95
C ALA A 13 -11.08 -6.78 -2.33
N ALA A 14 -11.61 -5.90 -1.47
CA ALA A 14 -10.89 -4.74 -0.93
C ALA A 14 -9.58 -5.12 -0.20
N TYR A 15 -9.61 -6.15 0.65
CA TYR A 15 -8.42 -6.61 1.39
C TYR A 15 -7.37 -7.22 0.46
N THR A 16 -7.78 -7.97 -0.55
CA THR A 16 -6.86 -8.56 -1.53
C THR A 16 -6.21 -7.47 -2.38
N LEU A 17 -6.98 -6.46 -2.79
CA LEU A 17 -6.45 -5.32 -3.52
C LEU A 17 -5.47 -4.52 -2.65
N GLN A 18 -5.83 -4.23 -1.40
CA GLN A 18 -4.95 -3.54 -0.45
C GLN A 18 -3.64 -4.32 -0.25
N GLU A 19 -3.71 -5.63 -0.08
CA GLU A 19 -2.54 -6.50 0.07
C GLU A 19 -1.62 -6.43 -1.16
N MET A 20 -2.20 -6.47 -2.37
CA MET A 20 -1.44 -6.38 -3.62
C MET A 20 -0.75 -5.03 -3.80
N LEU A 21 -1.40 -3.92 -3.42
CA LEU A 21 -0.86 -2.57 -3.58
C LEU A 21 0.11 -2.16 -2.46
N THR A 22 0.01 -2.77 -1.29
CA THR A 22 0.82 -2.41 -0.10
C THR A 22 1.89 -3.47 0.18
N VAL A 23 1.63 -4.40 1.09
CA VAL A 23 2.61 -5.33 1.67
C VAL A 23 3.25 -6.29 0.65
N LYS A 24 2.57 -6.58 -0.47
CA LYS A 24 3.14 -7.41 -1.56
C LYS A 24 3.94 -6.60 -2.58
N SER A 25 3.76 -5.29 -2.67
CA SER A 25 4.43 -4.42 -3.65
C SER A 25 5.39 -3.45 -2.98
N ASP A 26 4.86 -2.43 -2.30
CA ASP A 26 5.56 -1.17 -2.00
C ASP A 26 5.66 -0.81 -0.51
N ASP A 27 4.96 -1.49 0.39
CA ASP A 27 5.10 -1.24 1.83
C ASP A 27 6.28 -2.05 2.41
N VAL A 28 7.43 -1.39 2.53
CA VAL A 28 8.68 -2.01 3.02
C VAL A 28 8.54 -2.49 4.47
N ASN A 29 7.91 -1.70 5.33
CA ASN A 29 7.75 -2.01 6.75
C ASN A 29 6.70 -3.12 6.95
N GLY A 30 5.58 -3.01 6.26
CA GLY A 30 4.50 -4.00 6.27
C GLY A 30 4.94 -5.35 5.71
N ARG A 31 5.80 -5.37 4.67
CA ARG A 31 6.32 -6.61 4.09
C ARG A 31 7.14 -7.43 5.09
N THR A 32 8.02 -6.80 5.87
CA THR A 32 8.83 -7.50 6.89
C THR A 32 7.95 -8.04 8.02
N LYS A 33 6.95 -7.25 8.47
CA LYS A 33 5.97 -7.71 9.47
C LYS A 33 5.15 -8.88 8.94
N MET A 34 4.68 -8.80 7.70
CA MET A 34 3.90 -9.86 7.06
C MET A 34 4.70 -11.15 6.95
N TYR A 35 5.99 -11.07 6.58
CA TYR A 35 6.86 -12.25 6.54
C TYR A 35 6.99 -12.91 7.92
N LYS A 36 7.20 -12.11 8.97
CA LYS A 36 7.26 -12.61 10.35
C LYS A 36 5.92 -13.26 10.76
N ASN A 37 4.80 -12.60 10.47
CA ASN A 37 3.47 -13.11 10.79
C ASN A 37 3.21 -14.47 10.12
N ILE A 38 3.57 -14.62 8.84
CA ILE A 38 3.47 -15.89 8.11
C ILE A 38 4.28 -17.00 8.79
N VAL A 39 5.51 -16.69 9.23
CA VAL A 39 6.37 -17.65 9.95
C VAL A 39 5.79 -18.02 11.32
N ASP A 40 5.19 -17.06 12.01
CA ASP A 40 4.55 -17.24 13.32
C ASP A 40 3.16 -17.92 13.23
N GLY A 41 2.68 -18.25 12.03
CA GLY A 41 1.36 -18.85 11.78
C GLY A 41 0.19 -17.88 11.91
N ASN A 42 0.45 -16.57 11.99
CA ASN A 42 -0.55 -15.52 12.02
C ASN A 42 -0.73 -14.93 10.61
N HIS A 43 -1.94 -14.99 10.06
CA HIS A 43 -2.22 -14.43 8.73
C HIS A 43 -2.76 -13.00 8.77
N TYR A 44 -2.61 -12.31 9.90
CA TYR A 44 -2.99 -10.92 10.03
C TYR A 44 -2.03 -10.00 9.26
N MET A 45 -2.62 -9.06 8.53
CA MET A 45 -1.92 -8.07 7.73
C MET A 45 -2.16 -6.68 8.29
N GLU A 46 -1.08 -5.91 8.42
CA GLU A 46 -1.12 -4.49 8.77
C GLU A 46 -0.54 -3.72 7.59
N ALA A 47 -1.42 -3.06 6.82
CA ALA A 47 -1.02 -2.25 5.68
C ALA A 47 -0.67 -0.83 6.11
N GLY A 48 0.54 -0.39 5.79
CA GLY A 48 0.99 0.98 5.93
C GLY A 48 0.84 1.79 4.63
N MET A 49 1.48 2.95 4.62
CA MET A 49 1.56 3.82 3.45
C MET A 49 2.55 3.25 2.42
N PRO A 50 2.17 3.09 1.14
CA PRO A 50 3.09 2.65 0.10
C PRO A 50 4.22 3.66 -0.17
N GLU A 51 5.43 3.19 -0.44
CA GLU A 51 6.55 4.08 -0.75
C GLU A 51 6.37 4.83 -2.07
N SER A 52 5.66 4.26 -3.04
CA SER A 52 5.31 4.95 -4.29
C SER A 52 4.50 6.23 -4.04
N PHE A 53 3.62 6.24 -3.03
CA PHE A 53 2.91 7.45 -2.63
C PHE A 53 3.85 8.48 -2.00
N ASN A 54 4.80 8.06 -1.14
CA ASN A 54 5.81 8.96 -0.59
C ASN A 54 6.67 9.62 -1.68
N VAL A 55 7.03 8.87 -2.72
CA VAL A 55 7.76 9.39 -3.88
C VAL A 55 6.91 10.42 -4.63
N LEU A 56 5.65 10.10 -4.92
CA LEU A 56 4.71 11.01 -5.58
C LEU A 56 4.58 12.36 -4.82
N VAL A 57 4.45 12.32 -3.50
CA VAL A 57 4.38 13.54 -2.67
C VAL A 57 5.64 14.39 -2.82
N LYS A 58 6.83 13.76 -2.83
CA LYS A 58 8.10 14.47 -3.02
C LYS A 58 8.24 15.05 -4.43
N GLU A 59 7.79 14.32 -5.45
CA GLU A 59 7.80 14.78 -6.84
C GLU A 59 6.89 16.01 -7.03
N ILE A 60 5.68 15.99 -6.48
CA ILE A 60 4.77 17.14 -6.51
C ILE A 60 5.36 18.34 -5.76
N ARG A 61 5.97 18.12 -4.57
CA ARG A 61 6.65 19.17 -3.81
C ARG A 61 7.82 19.79 -4.58
N SER A 62 8.51 19.02 -5.41
CA SER A 62 9.61 19.54 -6.24
C SER A 62 9.14 20.56 -7.28
N LEU A 63 7.85 20.53 -7.66
CA LEU A 63 7.23 21.50 -8.57
C LEU A 63 6.79 22.79 -7.87
N GLY A 64 7.03 22.92 -6.55
CA GLY A 64 6.58 24.06 -5.76
C GLY A 64 5.12 23.97 -5.28
N ILE A 65 4.49 22.80 -5.44
CA ILE A 65 3.13 22.53 -4.96
C ILE A 65 3.22 21.93 -3.55
N SER A 66 2.61 22.58 -2.55
CA SER A 66 2.54 22.00 -1.20
C SER A 66 1.43 20.97 -1.11
N LEU A 67 1.79 19.72 -0.80
CA LEU A 67 0.86 18.63 -0.56
C LEU A 67 1.16 18.05 0.82
N GLU A 68 0.15 18.06 1.68
CA GLU A 68 0.22 17.61 3.07
C GLU A 68 -0.94 16.64 3.34
N LEU A 69 -0.72 15.71 4.26
CA LEU A 69 -1.77 14.80 4.72
C LEU A 69 -2.47 15.48 5.88
N GLU A 70 -3.76 15.75 5.72
CA GLU A 70 -4.61 16.24 6.80
C GLU A 70 -4.92 15.09 7.76
N GLN A 71 -4.81 15.35 9.06
CA GLN A 71 -5.31 14.45 10.10
C GLN A 71 -6.55 15.12 10.68
N ASP A 72 -7.73 14.58 10.35
CA ASP A 72 -8.96 14.84 11.11
C ASP A 72 -8.93 14.12 12.46
#